data_AF-A0A917BFA9-F1
#
_entry.id   AF-A0A917BFA9-F1
#
_cell.length_a   1.000
_cell.length_b   1.000
_cell.length_c   1.000
_cell.angle_alpha   90.00
_cell.angle_beta   90.00
_cell.angle_gamma   90.00
#
_symmetry.space_group_name_H-M   'P 1'
#
loop_
_entity.id
_entity.type
_entity.pdbx_description
1 polymer ?
#
loop_
_entity_poly.entity_id
_entity_poly.type
_entity_poly.pdbx_seq_one_letter_code
_entity_poly.pdbx_strand_id
1 'polypeptide(L)'
;MSIDWISLRQTAHNEFSARLAAVTDWSAPTPDTEWNTHQLVQHVIEEQQWVPLLLEGRTVRQAQPYIRALGDDLIAEWHRYSAAAASAWAKAPSDAPVHVSYGTIPASEYLSEQVSDVTIHTWDLARATHSSDQLDPALIEAVYTVFEPQKDTLEASGLFASPVPIADDAPLQSRLLALTGRDDRL
;
A
#
# COMPACT_ATOMS: atom_id res chain seq x y z
N MET A 1 17.94 -9.25 -12.15
CA MET A 1 17.09 -10.31 -11.54
C MET A 1 15.68 -9.76 -11.49
N SER A 2 14.66 -10.57 -11.74
CA SER A 2 13.26 -10.12 -11.59
C SER A 2 12.94 -9.94 -10.10
N ILE A 3 12.24 -8.86 -9.75
CA ILE A 3 11.75 -8.62 -8.39
C ILE A 3 10.70 -9.69 -8.04
N ASP A 4 10.82 -10.33 -6.88
CA ASP A 4 9.81 -11.28 -6.37
C ASP A 4 8.72 -10.53 -5.59
N TRP A 5 7.75 -10.01 -6.33
CA TRP A 5 6.64 -9.25 -5.77
C TRP A 5 5.73 -10.08 -4.85
N ILE A 6 5.68 -11.40 -5.00
CA ILE A 6 4.87 -12.26 -4.12
C ILE A 6 5.51 -12.35 -2.73
N SER A 7 6.84 -12.52 -2.67
CA SER A 7 7.58 -12.45 -1.42
C SER A 7 7.49 -11.06 -0.78
N LEU A 8 7.66 -9.99 -1.57
CA LEU A 8 7.57 -8.63 -1.05
C LEU A 8 6.17 -8.30 -0.52
N ARG A 9 5.10 -8.78 -1.17
CA ARG A 9 3.74 -8.68 -0.62
C ARG A 9 3.63 -9.32 0.76
N GLN A 10 4.24 -10.50 0.96
CA GLN A 10 4.25 -11.10 2.29
C GLN A 10 5.00 -10.24 3.31
N THR A 11 6.15 -9.67 2.93
CA THR A 11 6.92 -8.76 3.78
C THR A 11 6.11 -7.52 4.15
N ALA A 12 5.55 -6.80 3.16
CA ALA A 12 4.74 -5.60 3.39
C ALA A 12 3.56 -5.87 4.33
N HIS A 13 2.83 -6.97 4.11
CA HIS A 13 1.69 -7.32 4.96
C HIS A 13 2.12 -7.69 6.40
N ASN A 14 3.29 -8.32 6.57
CA ASN A 14 3.83 -8.62 7.89
C ASN A 14 4.25 -7.33 8.62
N GLU A 15 4.89 -6.40 7.94
CA GLU A 15 5.28 -5.11 8.52
C GLU A 15 4.06 -4.29 8.94
N PHE A 16 3.04 -4.21 8.08
CA PHE A 16 1.78 -3.54 8.39
C PHE A 16 1.10 -4.18 9.60
N SER A 17 0.99 -5.51 9.63
CA SER A 17 0.40 -6.26 10.76
C SER A 17 1.09 -5.94 12.10
N ALA A 18 2.41 -5.82 12.09
CA ALA A 18 3.17 -5.52 13.29
C ALA A 18 2.87 -4.12 13.84
N ARG A 19 2.76 -3.09 12.98
CA ARG A 19 2.41 -1.72 13.41
C ARG A 19 0.93 -1.58 13.73
N LEU A 20 0.06 -2.29 13.02
CA LEU A 20 -1.37 -2.35 13.32
C LEU A 20 -1.64 -2.88 14.73
N ALA A 21 -0.90 -3.90 15.16
CA ALA A 21 -1.00 -4.44 16.53
C ALA A 21 -0.53 -3.45 17.62
N ALA A 22 0.20 -2.39 17.25
CA ALA A 22 0.66 -1.35 18.16
C ALA A 22 -0.31 -0.15 18.28
N VAL A 23 -1.42 -0.15 17.52
CA VAL A 23 -2.39 0.95 17.55
C VAL A 23 -3.10 0.99 18.91
N THR A 24 -2.99 2.13 19.58
CA THR A 24 -3.66 2.42 20.86
C THR A 24 -4.57 3.64 20.77
N ASP A 25 -4.30 4.56 19.83
CA ASP A 25 -5.14 5.71 19.52
C ASP A 25 -5.53 5.70 18.04
N TRP A 26 -6.79 5.34 17.79
CA TRP A 26 -7.39 5.30 16.46
C TRP A 26 -7.68 6.70 15.89
N SER A 27 -7.67 7.74 16.73
CA SER A 27 -7.89 9.13 16.32
C SER A 27 -6.60 9.91 16.07
N ALA A 28 -5.45 9.31 16.34
CA ALA A 28 -4.15 9.94 16.15
C ALA A 28 -3.96 10.40 14.69
N PRO A 29 -3.29 11.55 14.46
CA PRO A 29 -2.97 12.00 13.11
C PRO A 29 -1.96 11.07 12.45
N THR A 30 -2.00 11.00 11.12
CA THR A 30 -0.97 10.32 10.32
C THR A 30 -0.18 11.33 9.50
N PRO A 31 1.00 10.96 8.97
CA PRO A 31 1.71 11.81 8.00
C PRO A 31 0.91 12.07 6.72
N ASP A 32 0.01 11.16 6.34
CA ASP A 32 -1.02 11.43 5.34
C ASP A 32 -2.12 12.27 5.97
N THR A 33 -1.96 13.60 5.87
CA THR A 33 -2.74 14.56 6.68
C THR A 33 -4.24 14.54 6.43
N GLU A 34 -4.71 13.87 5.38
CA GLU A 34 -6.13 13.67 5.11
C GLU A 34 -6.77 12.62 6.03
N TRP A 35 -5.96 11.75 6.64
CA TRP A 35 -6.42 10.60 7.41
C TRP A 35 -5.89 10.59 8.84
N ASN A 36 -6.77 10.24 9.77
CA ASN A 36 -6.36 9.71 11.08
C ASN A 36 -6.03 8.21 10.97
N THR A 37 -5.46 7.64 12.02
CA THR A 37 -5.03 6.22 12.07
C THR A 37 -6.16 5.26 11.68
N HIS A 38 -7.39 5.50 12.14
CA HIS A 38 -8.55 4.68 11.78
C HIS A 38 -8.82 4.70 10.28
N GLN A 39 -8.90 5.88 9.67
CA GLN A 39 -9.18 6.04 8.24
C GLN A 39 -8.07 5.43 7.37
N LEU A 40 -6.81 5.62 7.75
CA LEU A 40 -5.67 5.02 7.05
C LEU A 40 -5.76 3.50 7.08
N VAL A 41 -6.02 2.91 8.24
CA VAL A 41 -6.15 1.44 8.36
C VAL A 41 -7.36 0.93 7.60
N GLN A 42 -8.50 1.63 7.65
CA GLN A 42 -9.68 1.26 6.86
C GLN A 42 -9.37 1.24 5.36
N HIS A 43 -8.71 2.28 4.84
CA HIS A 43 -8.30 2.34 3.44
C HIS A 43 -7.49 1.11 3.02
N VAL A 44 -6.42 0.81 3.76
CA VAL A 44 -5.53 -0.32 3.45
C VAL A 44 -6.28 -1.66 3.46
N ILE A 45 -7.22 -1.85 4.39
CA ILE A 45 -8.05 -3.07 4.47
C ILE A 45 -9.05 -3.12 3.30
N GLU A 46 -9.68 -1.99 2.96
CA GLU A 46 -10.61 -1.89 1.83
C GLU A 46 -9.92 -2.27 0.52
N GLU A 47 -8.69 -1.80 0.28
CA GLU A 47 -7.88 -2.19 -0.88
C GLU A 47 -7.68 -3.72 -0.99
N GLN A 48 -7.57 -4.43 0.14
CA GLN A 48 -7.47 -5.89 0.13
C GLN A 48 -8.77 -6.59 -0.28
N GLN A 49 -9.94 -5.94 -0.16
CA GLN A 49 -11.21 -6.50 -0.61
C GLN A 49 -11.32 -6.55 -2.14
N TRP A 50 -10.68 -5.60 -2.83
CA TRP A 50 -10.71 -5.52 -4.29
C TRP A 50 -9.90 -6.63 -4.94
N VAL A 51 -8.77 -7.01 -4.34
CA VAL A 51 -7.81 -7.94 -4.92
C VAL A 51 -8.45 -9.23 -5.47
N PRO A 52 -9.21 -10.03 -4.69
CA PRO A 52 -9.79 -11.26 -5.23
C PRO A 52 -10.77 -11.00 -6.38
N LEU A 53 -11.55 -9.92 -6.29
CA LEU A 53 -12.58 -9.58 -7.27
C LEU A 53 -11.97 -9.14 -8.61
N LEU A 54 -10.93 -8.32 -8.57
CA LEU A 54 -10.26 -7.84 -9.76
C LEU A 54 -9.43 -8.94 -10.42
N LEU A 55 -8.81 -9.83 -9.64
CA LEU A 55 -8.11 -11.00 -10.15
C LEU A 55 -9.04 -12.07 -10.75
N GLU A 56 -10.33 -12.06 -10.42
CA GLU A 56 -11.37 -12.83 -11.12
C GLU A 56 -11.75 -12.21 -12.49
N GLY A 57 -11.14 -11.09 -12.88
CA GLY A 57 -11.42 -10.38 -14.14
C GLY A 57 -12.65 -9.47 -14.07
N ARG A 58 -13.11 -9.09 -12.88
CA ARG A 58 -14.19 -8.11 -12.73
C ARG A 58 -13.64 -6.71 -12.98
N THR A 59 -14.46 -5.87 -13.61
CA THR A 59 -14.24 -4.41 -13.62
C THR A 59 -14.52 -3.81 -12.24
N VAL A 60 -13.94 -2.64 -11.94
CA VAL A 60 -14.26 -1.86 -10.72
C VAL A 60 -15.76 -1.74 -10.50
N ARG A 61 -16.53 -1.41 -11.57
CA ARG A 61 -17.99 -1.30 -11.51
C ARG A 61 -18.68 -2.61 -11.06
N GLN A 62 -18.19 -3.74 -11.51
CA GLN A 62 -18.73 -5.06 -11.16
C GLN A 62 -18.29 -5.51 -9.77
N ALA A 63 -17.10 -5.10 -9.31
CA ALA A 63 -16.56 -5.44 -8.00
C ALA A 63 -17.17 -4.59 -6.88
N GLN A 64 -17.46 -3.30 -7.13
CA GLN A 64 -17.95 -2.34 -6.14
C GLN A 64 -19.10 -2.85 -5.24
N PRO A 65 -20.15 -3.53 -5.75
CA PRO A 65 -21.25 -4.02 -4.89
C PRO A 65 -20.84 -5.12 -3.90
N TYR A 66 -19.67 -5.72 -4.07
CA TYR A 66 -19.13 -6.77 -3.21
C TYR A 66 -18.23 -6.23 -2.10
N ILE A 67 -17.72 -5.00 -2.24
CA ILE A 67 -16.98 -4.32 -1.18
C ILE A 67 -17.92 -4.07 -0.01
N ARG A 68 -17.49 -4.44 1.19
CA ARG A 68 -18.30 -4.34 2.41
C ARG A 68 -17.72 -3.28 3.33
N ALA A 69 -18.61 -2.60 4.05
CA ALA A 69 -18.21 -1.82 5.21
C ALA A 69 -17.49 -2.74 6.22
N LEU A 70 -16.39 -2.23 6.77
CA LEU A 70 -15.61 -2.94 7.79
C LEU A 70 -16.32 -2.92 9.14
N GLY A 71 -16.18 -3.98 9.92
CA GLY A 71 -16.58 -3.99 11.32
C GLY A 71 -15.62 -3.20 12.22
N ASP A 72 -15.97 -3.10 13.51
CA ASP A 72 -15.22 -2.31 14.49
C ASP A 72 -13.83 -2.88 14.82
N ASP A 73 -13.66 -4.22 14.68
CA ASP A 73 -12.37 -4.89 14.93
C ASP A 73 -11.51 -4.88 13.66
N LEU A 74 -10.85 -3.76 13.40
CA LEU A 74 -10.01 -3.57 12.21
C LEU A 74 -8.81 -4.53 12.16
N ILE A 75 -8.34 -5.04 13.32
CA ILE A 75 -7.27 -6.05 13.35
C ILE A 75 -7.79 -7.37 12.78
N ALA A 76 -8.96 -7.82 13.22
CA ALA A 76 -9.60 -9.01 12.67
C ALA A 76 -9.96 -8.84 11.18
N GLU A 77 -10.44 -7.66 10.79
CA GLU A 77 -10.75 -7.35 9.40
C GLU A 77 -9.52 -7.39 8.50
N TRP A 78 -8.39 -6.80 8.94
CA TRP A 78 -7.12 -6.89 8.24
C TRP A 78 -6.70 -8.34 8.02
N HIS A 79 -6.69 -9.16 9.07
CA HIS A 79 -6.32 -10.57 8.94
C HIS A 79 -7.20 -11.32 7.94
N ARG A 80 -8.51 -11.07 7.96
CA ARG A 80 -9.47 -11.71 7.07
C ARG A 80 -9.21 -11.36 5.60
N TYR A 81 -9.13 -10.06 5.28
CA TYR A 81 -9.02 -9.62 3.90
C TYR A 81 -7.61 -9.76 3.33
N SER A 82 -6.57 -9.54 4.15
CA SER A 82 -5.18 -9.81 3.81
C SER A 82 -4.97 -11.29 3.43
N ALA A 83 -5.57 -12.23 4.17
CA ALA A 83 -5.50 -13.66 3.86
C ALA A 83 -6.25 -14.04 2.56
N ALA A 84 -7.41 -13.40 2.32
CA ALA A 84 -8.17 -13.60 1.09
C ALA A 84 -7.39 -13.07 -0.14
N ALA A 85 -6.81 -11.88 -0.05
CA ALA A 85 -5.94 -11.31 -1.06
C ALA A 85 -4.72 -12.20 -1.34
N ALA A 86 -4.01 -12.64 -0.30
CA ALA A 86 -2.88 -13.56 -0.43
C ALA A 86 -3.26 -14.86 -1.17
N SER A 87 -4.42 -15.42 -0.86
CA SER A 87 -4.95 -16.63 -1.51
C SER A 87 -5.31 -16.42 -2.98
N ALA A 88 -5.76 -15.21 -3.35
CA ALA A 88 -6.03 -14.85 -4.74
C ALA A 88 -4.73 -14.68 -5.53
N TRP A 89 -3.75 -13.96 -4.97
CA TRP A 89 -2.42 -13.80 -5.57
C TRP A 89 -1.73 -15.13 -5.86
N ALA A 90 -1.81 -16.09 -4.94
CA ALA A 90 -1.20 -17.42 -5.11
C ALA A 90 -1.77 -18.22 -6.30
N LYS A 91 -2.92 -17.82 -6.84
CA LYS A 91 -3.62 -18.52 -7.94
C LYS A 91 -3.59 -17.76 -9.26
N ALA A 92 -3.36 -16.45 -9.22
CA ALA A 92 -3.44 -15.59 -10.39
C ALA A 92 -2.17 -15.72 -11.25
N PRO A 93 -2.29 -16.00 -12.56
CA PRO A 93 -1.19 -15.84 -13.50
C PRO A 93 -0.68 -14.39 -13.50
N SER A 94 0.64 -14.18 -13.61
CA SER A 94 1.24 -12.85 -13.55
C SER A 94 0.85 -11.92 -14.71
N ASP A 95 0.40 -12.50 -15.83
CA ASP A 95 -0.05 -11.82 -17.04
C ASP A 95 -1.58 -11.75 -17.16
N ALA A 96 -2.33 -12.23 -16.15
CA ALA A 96 -3.79 -12.14 -16.16
C ALA A 96 -4.25 -10.67 -16.23
N PRO A 97 -5.25 -10.34 -17.07
CA PRO A 97 -5.73 -8.96 -17.19
C PRO A 97 -6.52 -8.55 -15.94
N VAL A 98 -6.18 -7.38 -15.39
CA VAL A 98 -6.83 -6.77 -14.24
C VAL A 98 -7.42 -5.42 -14.67
N HIS A 99 -8.73 -5.23 -14.44
CA HIS A 99 -9.46 -4.04 -14.86
C HIS A 99 -9.53 -3.01 -13.73
N VAL A 100 -8.49 -2.18 -13.63
CA VAL A 100 -8.36 -1.08 -12.67
C VAL A 100 -9.08 0.20 -13.15
N SER A 101 -9.10 1.24 -12.32
CA SER A 101 -9.87 2.47 -12.58
C SER A 101 -9.39 3.25 -13.82
N TYR A 102 -8.10 3.16 -14.13
CA TYR A 102 -7.46 3.91 -15.21
C TYR A 102 -7.16 3.06 -16.46
N GLY A 103 -7.50 1.77 -16.46
CA GLY A 103 -7.20 0.91 -17.60
C GLY A 103 -7.25 -0.59 -17.28
N THR A 104 -6.65 -1.37 -18.18
CA THR A 104 -6.42 -2.80 -17.96
C THR A 104 -4.93 -3.06 -17.97
N ILE A 105 -4.42 -3.65 -16.90
CA ILE A 105 -3.00 -3.91 -16.64
C ILE A 105 -2.80 -5.40 -16.33
N PRO A 106 -1.58 -5.96 -16.48
CA PRO A 106 -1.29 -7.30 -16.03
C PRO A 106 -1.32 -7.41 -14.50
N ALA A 107 -1.67 -8.57 -13.96
CA ALA A 107 -1.74 -8.83 -12.53
C ALA A 107 -0.41 -8.57 -11.79
N SER A 108 0.73 -8.74 -12.46
CA SER A 108 2.05 -8.40 -11.92
C SER A 108 2.24 -6.91 -11.66
N GLU A 109 1.70 -6.05 -12.52
CA GLU A 109 1.73 -4.59 -12.32
C GLU A 109 0.81 -4.21 -11.16
N TYR A 110 -0.44 -4.72 -11.15
CA TYR A 110 -1.37 -4.50 -10.04
C TYR A 110 -0.81 -4.98 -8.68
N LEU A 111 -0.08 -6.10 -8.66
CA LEU A 111 0.59 -6.58 -7.46
C LEU A 111 1.65 -5.59 -6.98
N SER A 112 2.46 -5.03 -7.89
CA SER A 112 3.47 -4.05 -7.52
C SER A 112 2.85 -2.77 -6.94
N GLU A 113 1.70 -2.34 -7.45
CA GLU A 113 0.92 -1.21 -6.91
C GLU A 113 0.42 -1.52 -5.49
N GLN A 114 -0.24 -2.67 -5.29
CA GLN A 114 -0.72 -3.09 -3.96
C GLN A 114 0.41 -3.20 -2.93
N VAL A 115 1.58 -3.69 -3.34
CA VAL A 115 2.76 -3.75 -2.46
C VAL A 115 3.25 -2.35 -2.12
N SER A 116 3.28 -1.45 -3.10
CA SER A 116 3.72 -0.07 -2.92
C SER A 116 2.80 0.70 -1.97
N ASP A 117 1.50 0.59 -2.16
CA ASP A 117 0.46 1.17 -1.29
C ASP A 117 0.65 0.75 0.17
N VAL A 118 0.65 -0.56 0.44
CA VAL A 118 0.81 -1.09 1.80
C VAL A 118 2.16 -0.68 2.39
N THR A 119 3.23 -0.59 1.60
CA THR A 119 4.56 -0.18 2.07
C THR A 119 4.56 1.27 2.56
N ILE A 120 3.99 2.20 1.79
CA ILE A 120 3.91 3.61 2.17
C ILE A 120 3.03 3.78 3.40
N HIS A 121 1.86 3.15 3.44
CA HIS A 121 0.95 3.27 4.59
C HIS A 121 1.44 2.51 5.82
N THR A 122 2.32 1.52 5.67
CA THR A 122 3.05 0.93 6.80
C THR A 122 3.96 1.95 7.47
N TRP A 123 4.63 2.82 6.69
CA TRP A 123 5.43 3.91 7.24
C TRP A 123 4.55 4.94 7.95
N ASP A 124 3.45 5.36 7.32
CA ASP A 124 2.50 6.29 7.93
C ASP A 124 1.98 5.77 9.28
N LEU A 125 1.62 4.48 9.33
CA LEU A 125 1.15 3.81 10.55
C LEU A 125 2.26 3.67 11.60
N ALA A 126 3.51 3.47 11.18
CA ALA A 126 4.65 3.45 12.11
C ALA A 126 4.82 4.80 12.81
N ARG A 127 4.72 5.90 12.06
CA ARG A 127 4.77 7.26 12.62
C ARG A 127 3.62 7.51 13.59
N ALA A 128 2.40 7.15 13.21
CA ALA A 128 1.20 7.33 14.04
C ALA A 128 1.23 6.51 15.35
N THR A 129 1.91 5.36 15.35
CA THR A 129 2.02 4.48 16.51
C THR A 129 3.32 4.66 17.30
N HIS A 130 4.20 5.58 16.88
CA HIS A 130 5.57 5.72 17.40
C HIS A 130 6.37 4.41 17.39
N SER A 131 6.07 3.54 16.43
CA SER A 131 6.82 2.30 16.16
C SER A 131 8.09 2.61 15.34
N SER A 132 8.94 1.60 15.13
CA SER A 132 10.04 1.70 14.17
C SER A 132 9.50 2.02 12.76
N ASP A 133 9.87 3.18 12.24
CA ASP A 133 9.55 3.68 10.89
C ASP A 133 10.61 3.30 9.85
N GLN A 134 11.59 2.47 10.23
CA GLN A 134 12.46 1.78 9.29
C GLN A 134 11.67 0.66 8.59
N LEU A 135 11.53 0.78 7.26
CA LEU A 135 10.96 -0.23 6.38
C LEU A 135 12.02 -1.25 5.94
N ASP A 136 11.57 -2.43 5.52
CA ASP A 136 12.44 -3.45 4.92
C ASP A 136 13.17 -2.88 3.68
N PRO A 137 14.52 -2.98 3.60
CA PRO A 137 15.29 -2.48 2.46
C PRO A 137 14.85 -3.03 1.11
N ALA A 138 14.40 -4.28 1.03
CA ALA A 138 13.93 -4.87 -0.22
C ALA A 138 12.60 -4.28 -0.69
N LEU A 139 11.72 -3.86 0.25
CA LEU A 139 10.51 -3.11 -0.09
C LEU A 139 10.87 -1.72 -0.62
N ILE A 140 11.76 -1.02 0.08
CA ILE A 140 12.21 0.32 -0.33
C ILE A 140 12.79 0.28 -1.75
N GLU A 141 13.73 -0.64 -2.01
CA GLU A 141 14.37 -0.79 -3.32
C GLU A 141 13.35 -1.08 -4.41
N ALA A 142 12.45 -2.06 -4.20
CA ALA A 142 11.46 -2.45 -5.19
C ALA A 142 10.43 -1.34 -5.47
N VAL A 143 9.86 -0.74 -4.43
CA VAL A 143 8.84 0.32 -4.57
C VAL A 143 9.46 1.57 -5.22
N TYR A 144 10.72 1.89 -4.90
CA TYR A 144 11.42 2.98 -5.58
C TYR A 144 11.50 2.75 -7.10
N THR A 145 11.70 1.51 -7.57
CA THR A 145 11.68 1.22 -9.02
C THR A 145 10.30 1.39 -9.67
N VAL A 146 9.22 1.35 -8.88
CA VAL A 146 7.86 1.61 -9.35
C VAL A 146 7.58 3.10 -9.37
N PHE A 147 7.97 3.84 -8.34
CA PHE A 147 7.57 5.24 -8.17
C PHE A 147 8.46 6.23 -8.92
N GLU A 148 9.79 6.05 -8.88
CA GLU A 148 10.72 7.02 -9.49
C GLU A 148 10.43 7.28 -10.97
N PRO A 149 10.20 6.26 -11.83
CA PRO A 149 10.01 6.48 -13.26
C PRO A 149 8.72 7.25 -13.60
N GLN A 150 7.78 7.30 -12.67
CA GLN A 150 6.46 7.92 -12.85
C GLN A 150 6.20 9.05 -11.84
N LYS A 151 7.24 9.63 -11.24
CA LYS A 151 7.13 10.69 -10.23
C LYS A 151 6.24 11.87 -10.66
N ASP A 152 6.33 12.28 -11.93
CA ASP A 152 5.55 13.40 -12.46
C ASP A 152 4.06 13.01 -12.58
N THR A 153 3.77 11.74 -12.91
CA THR A 153 2.42 11.18 -12.92
C THR A 153 1.86 11.06 -11.51
N LEU A 154 2.67 10.62 -10.55
CA LEU A 154 2.27 10.52 -9.14
C LEU A 154 1.91 11.89 -8.58
N GLU A 155 2.75 12.90 -8.81
CA GLU A 155 2.46 14.28 -8.40
C GLU A 155 1.18 14.82 -9.05
N ALA A 156 0.98 14.56 -10.34
CA ALA A 156 -0.22 15.00 -11.06
C ALA A 156 -1.50 14.25 -10.68
N SER A 157 -1.38 13.04 -10.12
CA SER A 157 -2.53 12.18 -9.79
C SER A 157 -3.37 12.72 -8.63
N GLY A 158 -2.75 13.47 -7.71
CA GLY A 158 -3.36 13.85 -6.44
C GLY A 158 -3.61 12.70 -5.46
N LEU A 159 -3.16 11.47 -5.77
CA LEU A 159 -3.23 10.33 -4.86
C LEU A 159 -2.23 10.45 -3.70
N PHE A 160 -1.15 11.20 -3.92
CA PHE A 160 -0.17 11.55 -2.91
C PHE A 160 -0.01 13.07 -2.82
N ALA A 161 0.42 13.54 -1.66
CA ALA A 161 0.83 14.93 -1.49
C ALA A 161 2.03 15.28 -2.39
N SER A 162 2.21 16.56 -2.70
CA SER A 162 3.31 17.04 -3.54
C SER A 162 4.67 16.59 -3.00
N PRO A 163 5.62 16.21 -3.87
CA PRO A 163 6.93 15.75 -3.44
C PRO A 163 7.67 16.76 -2.56
N VAL A 164 8.41 16.25 -1.57
CA VAL A 164 9.22 17.09 -0.67
C VAL A 164 10.66 17.19 -1.18
N PRO A 165 11.30 18.37 -1.16
CA PRO A 165 12.71 18.49 -1.55
C PRO A 165 13.65 17.67 -0.66
N ILE A 166 14.47 16.84 -1.30
CA ILE A 166 15.48 16.02 -0.64
C ILE A 166 16.77 15.97 -1.47
N ALA A 167 17.91 15.74 -0.81
CA ALA A 167 19.20 15.60 -1.48
C ALA A 167 19.30 14.26 -2.23
N ASP A 168 20.00 14.26 -3.37
CA ASP A 168 20.16 13.06 -4.21
C ASP A 168 20.93 11.92 -3.52
N ASP A 169 21.78 12.27 -2.54
CA ASP A 169 22.57 11.36 -1.72
C ASP A 169 21.89 10.97 -0.40
N ALA A 170 20.65 11.40 -0.18
CA ALA A 170 19.86 10.98 0.98
C ALA A 170 19.57 9.47 0.96
N PRO A 171 19.31 8.85 2.13
CA PRO A 171 18.91 7.44 2.20
C PRO A 171 17.74 7.12 1.26
N LEU A 172 17.73 5.91 0.70
CA LEU A 172 16.73 5.53 -0.31
C LEU A 172 15.30 5.58 0.24
N GLN A 173 15.09 5.25 1.52
CA GLN A 173 13.78 5.39 2.17
C GLN A 173 13.31 6.84 2.13
N SER A 174 14.15 7.78 2.55
CA SER A 174 13.82 9.21 2.57
C SER A 174 13.50 9.72 1.17
N ARG A 175 14.24 9.26 0.15
CA ARG A 175 13.96 9.58 -1.25
C ARG A 175 12.64 9.00 -1.75
N LEU A 176 12.32 7.75 -1.37
CA LEU A 176 11.04 7.12 -1.69
C LEU A 176 9.87 7.90 -1.06
N LEU A 177 9.96 8.20 0.23
CA LEU A 177 8.94 8.94 0.98
C LEU A 177 8.74 10.36 0.42
N ALA A 178 9.84 11.02 0.04
CA ALA A 178 9.79 12.33 -0.57
C ALA A 178 9.00 12.35 -1.89
N LEU A 179 8.96 11.26 -2.67
CA LEU A 179 8.14 11.16 -3.88
C LEU A 179 6.64 11.18 -3.60
N THR A 180 6.23 10.79 -2.39
CA THR A 180 4.82 10.73 -1.98
C THR A 180 4.44 11.82 -0.98
N GLY A 181 5.25 12.89 -0.91
CA GLY A 181 5.04 14.04 -0.04
C GLY A 181 5.28 13.78 1.45
N ARG A 182 5.83 12.61 1.82
CA ARG A 182 6.23 12.32 3.20
C ARG A 182 7.63 12.85 3.48
N ASP A 183 7.83 13.35 4.69
CA ASP A 183 9.12 13.86 5.19
C ASP A 183 9.49 13.14 6.49
N ASP A 184 10.50 12.27 6.43
CA ASP A 184 10.97 11.47 7.57
C ASP A 184 11.92 12.24 8.50
N ARG A 185 12.16 13.52 8.23
CA ARG A 185 12.95 14.42 9.09
C ARG A 185 12.08 15.16 10.11
N LEU A 186 10.76 15.04 10.01
CA LEU A 186 9.75 15.71 10.85
C LEU A 186 9.16 14.78 11.91
#